data_AF-A0AAE1DAC7-F1
#
_entry.id   AF-A0AAE1DAC7-F1
#
_cell.length_a   1.000
_cell.length_b   1.000
_cell.length_c   1.000
_cell.angle_alpha   90.00
_cell.angle_beta   90.00
_cell.angle_gamma   90.00
#
_symmetry.space_group_name_H-M   'P 1'
#
loop_
_entity.id
_entity.type
_entity.pdbx_description
1 polymer ?
#
loop_
_entity_poly.entity_id
_entity_poly.type
_entity_poly.pdbx_seq_one_letter_code
_entity_poly.pdbx_strand_id
1 'polypeptide(L)'
;MNDTVTRMTGLPPVEAVGVARVPLVAKKTPLPETLLPIGTLVYIATNEEDPKDVGRRRVTDRWWAHKPYPILRRVSEPGQPVLYFTAFSKHGFTRSQLRTV
;
A
#
# COMPACT_ATOMS: atom_id res chain seq x y z
N MET A 1 -15.73 7.94 46.35
CA MET A 1 -15.75 7.00 45.21
C MET A 1 -14.46 6.20 45.29
N ASN A 2 -14.53 4.97 45.80
CA ASN A 2 -13.37 4.09 45.95
C ASN A 2 -13.63 2.87 45.06
N ASP A 3 -12.94 2.80 43.92
CA ASP A 3 -13.00 1.64 43.05
C ASP A 3 -12.35 0.45 43.74
N THR A 4 -13.05 -0.69 43.71
CA THR A 4 -12.65 -1.94 44.36
C THR A 4 -11.36 -2.54 43.80
N VAL A 5 -10.90 -2.03 42.65
CA VAL A 5 -9.69 -2.48 41.93
C VAL A 5 -8.41 -2.07 42.66
N THR A 6 -8.35 -0.87 43.26
CA THR A 6 -7.16 -0.39 43.98
C THR A 6 -6.88 -1.17 45.27
N ARG A 7 -7.90 -1.82 45.83
CA ARG A 7 -7.79 -2.58 47.09
C ARG A 7 -7.14 -3.95 46.93
N MET A 8 -7.13 -4.49 45.71
CA MET A 8 -6.61 -5.84 45.42
C MET A 8 -5.12 -5.84 45.07
N THR A 9 -4.57 -4.73 44.58
CA THR A 9 -3.20 -4.67 44.05
C THR A 9 -2.24 -3.84 44.89
N GLY A 10 -2.74 -2.98 45.78
CA GLY A 10 -1.90 -2.20 46.71
C GLY A 10 -1.04 -1.11 46.04
N LEU A 11 -1.27 -0.80 44.77
CA LEU A 11 -0.49 0.18 44.01
C LEU A 11 -1.12 1.58 44.07
N PRO A 12 -0.32 2.66 44.15
CA PRO A 12 -0.83 4.02 44.13
C PRO A 12 -1.46 4.36 42.76
N PRO A 13 -2.53 5.18 42.72
CA PRO A 13 -3.34 5.41 41.52
C PRO A 13 -2.56 5.99 40.32
N VAL A 14 -1.42 6.65 40.56
CA VAL A 14 -0.53 7.16 39.51
C VAL A 14 0.11 6.05 38.68
N GLU A 15 0.41 4.89 39.28
CA GLU A 15 1.05 3.78 38.58
C GLU A 15 0.05 2.98 37.72
N ALA A 16 -1.25 3.05 38.02
CA ALA A 16 -2.30 2.43 37.22
C ALA A 16 -2.54 3.13 35.87
N VAL A 17 -2.14 4.41 35.75
CA VAL A 17 -2.31 5.20 34.51
C VAL A 17 -1.28 4.82 33.44
N GLY A 18 -0.15 4.20 33.82
CA GLY A 18 0.91 3.77 32.89
C GLY A 18 0.57 2.53 32.05
N VAL A 19 -0.54 1.84 32.35
CA VAL A 19 -0.98 0.62 31.64
C VAL A 19 -1.99 0.95 30.53
N ALA A 20 -2.09 2.23 30.13
CA ALA A 20 -2.78 2.63 28.91
C ALA A 20 -1.98 2.13 27.70
N ARG A 21 -2.25 0.87 27.36
CA ARG A 21 -1.86 0.14 26.15
C ARG A 21 -1.60 1.09 25.00
N VAL A 22 -0.31 1.34 24.71
CA VAL A 22 0.10 1.79 23.40
C VAL A 22 -0.44 0.73 22.43
N PRO A 23 -1.33 1.05 21.48
CA PRO A 23 -1.61 0.11 20.42
C PRO A 23 -0.27 -0.09 19.73
N LEU A 24 0.33 -1.26 19.93
CA LEU A 24 1.40 -1.74 19.07
C LEU A 24 0.78 -1.72 17.68
N VAL A 25 1.05 -0.65 16.93
CA VAL A 25 0.84 -0.61 15.50
C VAL A 25 1.73 -1.73 15.02
N ALA A 26 1.16 -2.93 14.89
CA ALA A 26 1.82 -4.06 14.31
C ALA A 26 2.33 -3.52 12.98
N LYS A 27 3.65 -3.35 12.87
CA LYS A 27 4.30 -3.00 11.62
C LYS A 27 3.75 -4.04 10.67
N LYS A 28 2.83 -3.60 9.81
CA LYS A 28 2.11 -4.44 8.88
C LYS A 28 3.22 -5.03 8.03
N THR A 29 3.69 -6.22 8.39
CA THR A 29 4.75 -6.90 7.65
C THR A 29 4.17 -6.97 6.25
N PRO A 30 4.76 -6.26 5.27
CA PRO A 30 4.20 -6.31 3.93
C PRO A 30 4.18 -7.79 3.58
N LEU A 31 2.97 -8.33 3.40
CA LEU A 31 2.80 -9.67 2.83
C LEU A 31 3.75 -9.73 1.63
N PRO A 32 4.48 -10.84 1.42
CA PRO A 32 5.41 -10.94 0.30
C PRO A 32 4.67 -10.48 -0.95
N GLU A 33 5.06 -9.32 -1.48
CA GLU A 33 4.38 -8.72 -2.63
C GLU A 33 4.39 -9.79 -3.70
N THR A 34 3.21 -10.27 -4.09
CA THR A 34 3.11 -11.30 -5.12
C THR A 34 3.65 -10.70 -6.41
N LEU A 35 4.89 -11.04 -6.72
CA LEU A 35 5.61 -10.51 -7.86
C LEU A 35 4.88 -10.94 -9.12
N LEU A 36 4.54 -9.96 -9.96
CA LEU A 36 3.94 -10.27 -11.24
C LEU A 36 5.02 -10.82 -12.19
N PRO A 37 4.76 -11.94 -12.88
CA PRO A 37 5.70 -12.43 -13.88
C PRO A 37 5.79 -11.48 -15.08
N ILE A 38 6.95 -11.46 -15.72
CA ILE A 38 7.16 -10.74 -16.98
C ILE A 38 6.23 -11.35 -18.03
N GLY A 39 5.63 -10.51 -18.87
CA GLY A 39 4.61 -10.91 -19.86
C GLY A 39 3.18 -10.91 -19.33
N THR A 40 2.96 -10.74 -18.03
CA THR A 40 1.59 -10.60 -17.49
C THR A 40 0.90 -9.38 -18.06
N LEU A 41 -0.32 -9.55 -18.56
CA LEU A 41 -1.17 -8.46 -19.02
C LEU A 41 -1.78 -7.73 -17.82
N VAL A 42 -1.58 -6.42 -17.75
CA VAL A 42 -2.06 -5.57 -16.67
C VAL A 42 -2.74 -4.31 -17.18
N TYR A 43 -3.81 -3.91 -16.50
CA TYR A 43 -4.38 -2.58 -16.55
C TYR A 43 -3.67 -1.67 -15.55
N ILE A 44 -3.46 -0.43 -15.96
CA ILE A 44 -2.94 0.63 -15.09
C ILE A 44 -4.15 1.26 -14.40
N ALA A 45 -4.21 1.17 -13.07
CA ALA A 45 -5.32 1.69 -12.28
C ALA A 45 -5.15 3.17 -11.95
N THR A 46 -3.94 3.57 -11.59
CA THR A 46 -3.59 4.95 -11.22
C THR A 46 -2.23 5.32 -11.79
N ASN A 47 -2.11 6.54 -12.30
CA ASN A 47 -0.84 7.17 -12.65
C ASN A 47 -0.80 8.52 -11.94
N GLU A 48 -0.30 8.53 -10.71
CA GLU A 48 -0.25 9.74 -9.87
C GLU A 48 0.88 10.69 -10.30
N GLU A 49 1.84 10.21 -11.09
CA GLU A 49 3.02 10.96 -11.50
C GLU A 49 2.90 11.71 -12.83
N ASP A 50 1.82 11.52 -13.60
CA ASP A 50 1.58 12.28 -14.85
C ASP A 50 0.54 13.40 -14.65
N PRO A 51 0.92 14.58 -14.13
CA PRO A 51 0.03 15.73 -14.00
C PRO A 51 -0.45 16.26 -15.37
N LYS A 52 0.21 15.86 -16.47
CA LYS A 52 -0.15 16.29 -17.84
C LYS A 52 -1.41 15.62 -18.39
N ASP A 53 -1.75 14.42 -17.91
CA ASP A 53 -2.89 13.65 -18.45
C ASP A 53 -4.12 13.63 -17.52
N VAL A 54 -4.02 14.21 -16.31
CA VAL A 54 -5.15 14.41 -15.39
C VAL A 54 -6.32 15.16 -16.07
N GLY A 55 -6.03 16.02 -17.05
CA GLY A 55 -7.05 16.77 -17.80
C GLY A 55 -7.68 16.04 -18.99
N ARG A 56 -7.19 14.85 -19.39
CA ARG A 56 -7.69 14.11 -20.57
C ARG A 56 -8.56 12.90 -20.26
N ARG A 57 -8.54 12.43 -19.00
CA ARG A 57 -9.33 11.27 -18.59
C ARG A 57 -10.75 11.69 -18.21
N ARG A 58 -11.74 10.88 -18.60
CA ARG A 58 -13.11 11.07 -18.11
C ARG A 58 -13.22 10.45 -16.72
N VAL A 59 -13.93 11.12 -15.81
CA VAL A 59 -14.18 10.62 -14.43
C VAL A 59 -14.78 9.20 -14.43
N THR A 60 -15.45 8.81 -15.52
CA THR A 60 -16.10 7.50 -15.70
C THR A 60 -15.16 6.36 -16.07
N ASP A 61 -13.92 6.62 -16.46
CA ASP A 61 -13.02 5.56 -16.93
C ASP A 61 -12.57 4.69 -15.75
N ARG A 62 -12.80 3.38 -15.80
CA ARG A 62 -12.45 2.45 -14.71
C ARG A 62 -10.93 2.28 -14.53
N TRP A 63 -10.18 2.36 -15.62
CA TRP A 63 -8.72 2.18 -15.65
C TRP A 63 -8.06 3.37 -16.37
N TRP A 64 -6.80 3.64 -16.04
CA TRP A 64 -5.99 4.66 -16.73
C TRP A 64 -5.67 4.24 -18.16
N ALA A 65 -5.42 2.96 -18.36
CA ALA A 65 -5.16 2.36 -19.67
C ALA A 65 -6.45 1.74 -20.23
N HIS A 66 -6.84 2.11 -21.45
CA HIS A 66 -8.00 1.51 -22.14
C HIS A 66 -7.78 0.04 -22.54
N LYS A 67 -6.52 -0.38 -22.67
CA LYS A 67 -6.12 -1.74 -23.04
C LYS A 67 -5.16 -2.30 -22.00
N PRO A 68 -5.13 -3.62 -21.81
CA PRO A 68 -4.13 -4.23 -20.97
C PRO A 68 -2.78 -4.22 -21.69
N TYR A 69 -1.70 -3.98 -20.94
CA TYR A 69 -0.33 -3.95 -21.46
C TYR A 69 0.51 -5.03 -20.78
N PRO A 70 1.42 -5.68 -21.51
CA PRO A 70 2.32 -6.66 -20.91
C PRO A 70 3.39 -5.97 -20.05
N ILE A 71 3.77 -6.60 -18.95
CA ILE A 71 4.95 -6.24 -18.17
C ILE A 71 6.19 -6.64 -18.97
N LEU A 72 7.04 -5.66 -19.29
CA LEU A 72 8.26 -5.86 -20.07
C LEU A 72 9.47 -6.16 -19.20
N ARG A 73 9.58 -5.45 -18.07
CA ARG A 73 10.68 -5.60 -17.12
C ARG A 73 10.22 -5.25 -15.72
N ARG A 74 10.92 -5.79 -14.73
CA ARG A 74 10.78 -5.41 -13.32
C ARG A 74 12.14 -5.04 -12.74
N VAL A 75 12.15 -4.06 -11.86
CA VAL A 75 13.33 -3.63 -11.11
C VAL A 75 12.99 -3.74 -9.63
N SER A 76 13.83 -4.45 -8.89
CA SER A 76 13.70 -4.63 -7.44
C SER A 76 14.99 -4.21 -6.77
N GLU A 77 14.93 -3.17 -5.95
CA GLU A 77 16.06 -2.71 -5.13
C GLU A 77 15.77 -2.99 -3.64
N PRO A 78 16.78 -3.39 -2.84
CA PRO A 78 16.58 -3.61 -1.41
C PRO A 78 16.08 -2.34 -0.71
N GLY A 79 14.92 -2.41 -0.06
CA GLY A 79 14.32 -1.28 0.67
C GLY A 79 13.47 -0.33 -0.18
N GLN A 80 13.34 -0.57 -1.49
CA GLN A 80 12.43 0.17 -2.37
C GLN A 80 11.28 -0.72 -2.86
N PRO A 81 10.13 -0.13 -3.26
CA PRO A 81 9.05 -0.88 -3.88
C PRO A 81 9.49 -1.44 -5.23
N VAL A 82 8.96 -2.62 -5.60
CA VAL A 82 9.24 -3.21 -6.91
C VAL A 82 8.56 -2.40 -8.00
N LEU A 83 9.35 -1.96 -8.98
CA LEU A 83 8.86 -1.21 -10.13
C LEU A 83 8.66 -2.14 -11.32
N TYR A 84 7.48 -2.04 -11.93
CA TYR A 84 7.04 -2.78 -13.10
C TYR A 84 6.92 -1.81 -14.27
N PHE A 85 7.63 -2.10 -15.35
CA PHE A 85 7.55 -1.30 -16.57
C PHE A 85 6.69 -2.03 -17.58
N THR A 86 5.74 -1.31 -18.15
CA THR A 86 4.79 -1.84 -19.15
C THR A 86 5.08 -1.23 -20.52
N ALA A 87 4.51 -1.81 -21.58
CA ALA A 87 4.63 -1.23 -22.92
C ALA A 87 3.88 0.12 -23.08
N PHE A 88 3.06 0.50 -22.11
CA PHE A 88 2.29 1.75 -22.14
C PHE A 88 3.15 2.98 -21.91
N SER A 89 4.06 2.92 -20.93
CA SER A 89 4.85 4.07 -20.50
C SER A 89 6.27 3.66 -20.12
N LYS A 90 7.20 4.60 -20.25
CA LYS A 90 8.57 4.44 -19.75
C LYS A 90 8.64 4.55 -18.22
N HIS A 91 7.54 4.96 -17.57
CA HIS A 91 7.43 5.06 -16.13
C HIS A 91 7.32 3.67 -15.46
N GLY A 92 7.85 3.58 -14.23
CA GLY A 92 7.82 2.36 -13.43
C GLY A 92 6.63 2.38 -12.49
N PHE A 93 5.73 1.42 -12.63
CA PHE A 93 4.53 1.31 -11.79
C PHE A 93 4.78 0.37 -10.61
N THR A 94 4.17 0.67 -9.47
CA THR A 94 4.16 -0.23 -8.31
C THR A 94 3.07 -1.30 -8.44
N ARG A 95 3.16 -2.37 -7.64
CA ARG A 95 2.17 -3.46 -7.67
C ARG A 95 0.75 -2.99 -7.38
N SER A 96 0.59 -1.97 -6.53
CA SER A 96 -0.69 -1.38 -6.13
C SER A 96 -1.39 -0.63 -7.27
N GLN A 97 -0.61 -0.02 -8.17
CA GLN A 97 -1.07 0.72 -9.35
C GLN A 97 -1.46 -0.21 -10.51
N LEU A 98 -1.10 -1.50 -10.44
CA LEU A 98 -1.41 -2.48 -11.46
C LEU A 98 -2.57 -3.40 -11.07
N ARG A 99 -3.37 -3.77 -12.07
CA ARG A 99 -4.44 -4.77 -11.96
C ARG A 99 -4.27 -5.78 -13.07
N THR A 100 -4.21 -7.05 -12.72
CA THR A 100 -4.20 -8.14 -13.70
C THR A 100 -5.55 -8.24 -14.40
N VAL A 101 -5.53 -8.68 -15.66
CA VAL A 101 -6.76 -9.03 -16.41
C VAL A 101 -7.48 -10.19 -15.73
#